data_AF-A0A0M3KGW6-F1
#
_entry.id   AF-A0A0M3KGW6-F1
#
_cell.length_a   1.000
_cell.length_b   1.000
_cell.length_c   1.000
_cell.angle_alpha   90.00
_cell.angle_beta   90.00
_cell.angle_gamma   90.00
#
_symmetry.space_group_name_H-M   'P 1'
#
loop_
_entity.id
_entity.type
_entity.pdbx_description
1 polymer ?
#
loop_
_entity_poly.entity_id
_entity_poly.type
_entity_poly.pdbx_seq_one_letter_code
_entity_poly.pdbx_strand_id
1 'polypeptide(L)'
;MAEPPMPDLSHLSAEERQIIEEVFQRQRAEEEKETQLSQKADQELEAIERQINERKETAQRLVGTQDDAICQICQKTKFADGIGHKCFYCQLRSCARCGGRTTSKNKPIWACSLCQKRQQILAKTGKWFQQGMAADEHRGAGGTSTSPADLRYVRSSSPHHHF
;
A
#
# COMPACT_ATOMS: atom_id res chain seq x y z
N MET A 1 5.42 10.12 14.61
CA MET A 1 5.74 11.50 14.18
C MET A 1 5.60 12.37 15.42
N ALA A 2 6.59 13.18 15.74
CA ALA A 2 6.55 14.05 16.93
C ALA A 2 5.59 15.22 16.64
N GLU A 3 4.73 15.56 17.60
CA GLU A 3 3.84 16.71 17.52
C GLU A 3 4.70 17.99 17.32
N PRO A 4 4.48 18.78 16.25
CA PRO A 4 5.26 19.98 16.02
C PRO A 4 4.97 20.99 17.15
N PRO A 5 6.01 21.67 17.68
CA PRO A 5 5.80 22.66 18.73
C PRO A 5 4.89 23.78 18.22
N MET A 6 3.98 24.24 19.09
CA MET A 6 3.12 25.38 18.80
C MET A 6 3.98 26.57 18.37
N PRO A 7 3.65 27.26 17.26
CA PRO A 7 4.38 28.45 16.84
C PRO A 7 4.21 29.57 17.89
N ASP A 8 5.20 30.45 17.99
CA ASP A 8 5.10 31.63 18.86
C ASP A 8 4.05 32.62 18.33
N LEU A 9 3.09 32.99 19.18
CA LEU A 9 1.97 33.90 18.89
C LEU A 9 2.08 35.22 19.65
N SER A 10 3.23 35.52 20.26
CA SER A 10 3.46 36.71 21.09
C SER A 10 3.27 38.04 20.35
N HIS A 11 3.40 38.06 19.02
CA HIS A 11 3.24 39.24 18.17
C HIS A 11 1.78 39.58 17.83
N LEU A 12 0.83 38.72 18.19
CA LEU A 12 -0.57 38.87 17.80
C LEU A 12 -1.40 39.56 18.88
N SER A 13 -2.49 40.21 18.46
CA SER A 13 -3.50 40.66 19.40
C SER A 13 -4.16 39.46 20.10
N ALA A 14 -4.76 39.68 21.28
CA ALA A 14 -5.42 38.62 22.04
C ALA A 14 -6.55 37.94 21.23
N GLU A 15 -7.25 38.71 20.41
CA GLU A 15 -8.33 38.22 19.54
C GLU A 15 -7.79 37.34 18.41
N GLU A 16 -6.75 37.79 17.69
CA GLU A 16 -6.11 37.01 16.61
C GLU A 16 -5.48 35.72 17.14
N ARG A 17 -4.83 35.79 18.31
CA ARG A 17 -4.25 34.63 18.99
C ARG A 17 -5.30 33.59 19.32
N GLN A 18 -6.46 34.00 19.85
CA GLN A 18 -7.54 33.09 20.21
C GLN A 18 -8.07 32.33 18.99
N ILE A 19 -8.27 33.01 17.86
CA ILE A 19 -8.76 32.38 16.61
C ILE A 19 -7.79 31.28 16.14
N ILE A 20 -6.49 31.57 16.16
CA ILE A 20 -5.46 30.61 15.74
C ILE A 20 -5.40 29.40 16.70
N GLU A 21 -5.51 29.63 18.01
CA GLU A 21 -5.54 28.57 19.00
C GLU A 21 -6.75 27.62 18.82
N GLU A 22 -7.92 28.16 18.47
CA GLU A 22 -9.12 27.38 18.14
C GLU A 22 -8.97 26.56 16.84
N VAL A 23 -8.23 27.06 15.85
CA VAL A 23 -7.88 26.29 14.64
C VAL A 23 -6.96 25.12 15.00
N PHE A 24 -5.90 25.36 15.79
CA PHE A 24 -4.99 24.29 16.22
C PHE A 24 -5.69 23.22 17.06
N GLN A 25 -6.60 23.61 17.94
CA GLN A 25 -7.38 22.65 18.72
C GLN A 25 -8.25 21.75 17.83
N ARG A 26 -8.93 22.31 16.83
CA ARG A 26 -9.70 21.53 15.85
C ARG A 26 -8.81 20.62 15.01
N GLN A 27 -7.66 21.13 14.57
CA GLN A 27 -6.67 20.35 13.82
C GLN A 27 -6.18 19.15 14.65
N ARG A 28 -5.77 19.36 15.91
CA ARG A 28 -5.35 18.26 16.80
C ARG A 28 -6.45 17.22 16.99
N ALA A 29 -7.70 17.65 17.18
CA ALA A 29 -8.83 16.73 17.32
C ALA A 29 -9.09 15.92 16.04
N GLU A 30 -8.96 16.53 14.86
CA GLU A 30 -9.07 15.85 13.58
C GLU A 30 -7.91 14.88 13.33
N GLU A 31 -6.67 15.29 13.65
CA GLU A 31 -5.46 14.46 13.54
C GLU A 31 -5.51 13.24 14.46
N GLU A 32 -6.01 13.39 15.70
CA GLU A 32 -6.20 12.27 16.61
C GLU A 32 -7.22 11.27 16.05
N LYS A 33 -8.33 11.78 15.51
CA LYS A 33 -9.36 10.96 14.87
C LYS A 33 -8.82 10.23 13.63
N GLU A 34 -8.05 10.91 12.79
CA GLU A 34 -7.40 10.32 11.62
C GLU A 34 -6.39 9.24 12.04
N THR A 35 -5.61 9.50 13.08
CA THR A 35 -4.64 8.54 13.64
C THR A 35 -5.34 7.27 14.11
N GLN A 36 -6.46 7.40 14.82
CA GLN A 36 -7.25 6.23 15.26
C GLN A 36 -7.82 5.44 14.07
N LEU A 37 -8.30 6.11 13.03
CA LEU A 37 -8.79 5.46 11.81
C LEU A 37 -7.66 4.76 11.07
N SER A 38 -6.49 5.39 10.98
CA SER A 38 -5.30 4.83 10.35
C SER A 38 -4.82 3.57 11.06
N GLN A 39 -4.76 3.59 12.40
CA GLN A 39 -4.39 2.43 13.22
C GLN A 39 -5.35 1.26 13.04
N LYS A 40 -6.67 1.52 13.04
CA LYS A 40 -7.69 0.48 12.78
C LYS A 40 -7.52 -0.15 11.40
N ALA A 41 -7.23 0.67 10.40
CA ALA A 41 -6.98 0.18 9.05
C ALA A 41 -5.70 -0.68 8.95
N ASP A 42 -4.63 -0.33 9.67
CA ASP A 42 -3.41 -1.17 9.73
C ASP A 42 -3.70 -2.55 10.32
N GLN A 43 -4.40 -2.58 11.46
CA GLN A 43 -4.80 -3.83 12.09
C GLN A 43 -5.66 -4.69 11.15
N GLU A 44 -6.56 -4.06 10.39
CA GLU A 44 -7.38 -4.77 9.41
C GLU A 44 -6.56 -5.31 8.22
N LEU A 45 -5.58 -4.55 7.73
CA LEU A 45 -4.65 -5.00 6.70
C LEU A 45 -3.81 -6.20 7.17
N GLU A 46 -3.24 -6.12 8.37
CA GLU A 46 -2.48 -7.22 8.99
C GLU A 46 -3.33 -8.48 9.15
N ALA A 47 -4.57 -8.34 9.59
CA ALA A 47 -5.50 -9.46 9.71
C ALA A 47 -5.81 -10.11 8.35
N ILE A 48 -6.00 -9.30 7.30
CA ILE A 48 -6.21 -9.81 5.94
C ILE A 48 -4.98 -10.54 5.42
N GLU A 49 -3.78 -9.99 5.65
CA GLU A 49 -2.52 -10.62 5.23
C GLU A 49 -2.30 -11.97 5.92
N ARG A 50 -2.57 -12.04 7.23
CA ARG A 50 -2.55 -13.29 7.98
C ARG A 50 -3.50 -14.33 7.38
N GLN A 51 -4.76 -13.95 7.12
CA GLN A 51 -5.73 -14.85 6.49
C GLN A 51 -5.28 -15.30 5.09
N ILE A 52 -4.67 -14.43 4.28
CA ILE A 52 -4.15 -14.82 2.96
C ILE A 52 -3.06 -15.89 3.12
N ASN A 53 -2.15 -15.72 4.08
CA ASN A 53 -1.06 -16.67 4.31
C ASN A 53 -1.56 -18.02 4.82
N GLU A 54 -2.49 -18.04 5.78
CA GLU A 54 -3.12 -19.28 6.26
C GLU A 54 -3.81 -20.05 5.12
N ARG A 55 -4.48 -19.34 4.21
CA ARG A 55 -5.13 -19.95 3.04
C ARG A 55 -4.13 -20.48 2.02
N LYS A 56 -2.98 -19.82 1.85
CA LYS A 56 -1.87 -20.32 1.02
C LYS A 56 -1.27 -21.59 1.58
N GLU A 57 -1.01 -21.62 2.88
CA GLU A 57 -0.48 -22.81 3.54
C GLU A 57 -1.47 -23.99 3.43
N THR A 58 -2.75 -23.74 3.70
CA THR A 58 -3.79 -24.77 3.55
C THR A 58 -3.86 -25.27 2.11
N ALA A 59 -3.83 -24.37 1.13
CA ALA A 59 -3.85 -24.75 -0.28
C ALA A 59 -2.63 -25.60 -0.68
N GLN A 60 -1.44 -25.27 -0.18
CA GLN A 60 -0.21 -26.04 -0.43
C GLN A 60 -0.30 -27.46 0.11
N ARG A 61 -0.91 -27.66 1.29
CA ARG A 61 -1.12 -28.99 1.88
C ARG A 61 -2.10 -29.87 1.09
N LEU A 62 -2.98 -29.26 0.30
CA LEU A 62 -4.00 -29.97 -0.48
C LEU A 62 -3.55 -30.27 -1.93
N VAL A 63 -2.40 -29.76 -2.37
CA VAL A 63 -1.89 -30.00 -3.73
C VAL A 63 -1.72 -31.50 -3.98
N GLY A 64 -2.25 -32.00 -5.11
CA GLY A 64 -2.18 -33.42 -5.46
C GLY A 64 -3.17 -34.33 -4.72
N THR A 65 -4.02 -33.76 -3.85
CA THR A 65 -5.15 -34.48 -3.24
C THR A 65 -6.44 -34.27 -4.05
N GLN A 66 -7.49 -35.03 -3.76
CA GLN A 66 -8.83 -34.83 -4.33
C GLN A 66 -9.41 -33.43 -4.05
N ASP A 67 -8.89 -32.74 -3.03
CA ASP A 67 -9.33 -31.41 -2.60
C ASP A 67 -8.54 -30.26 -3.26
N ASP A 68 -7.59 -30.56 -4.15
CA ASP A 68 -6.86 -29.54 -4.95
C ASP A 68 -7.80 -28.76 -5.90
N ALA A 69 -8.96 -29.37 -6.23
CA ALA A 69 -10.03 -28.76 -7.03
C ALA A 69 -11.09 -27.99 -6.21
N ILE A 70 -10.79 -27.59 -4.97
CA ILE A 70 -11.69 -26.79 -4.12
C ILE A 70 -11.23 -25.32 -4.06
N CYS A 71 -12.20 -24.42 -3.93
CA CYS A 71 -11.97 -23.01 -3.67
C CYS A 71 -11.09 -22.80 -2.44
N GLN A 72 -9.90 -22.24 -2.65
CA GLN A 72 -8.89 -21.99 -1.61
C GLN A 72 -9.24 -20.80 -0.70
N ILE A 73 -10.36 -20.12 -0.98
CA ILE A 73 -10.87 -19.03 -0.14
C ILE A 73 -11.94 -19.55 0.83
N CYS A 74 -13.01 -20.20 0.34
CA CYS A 74 -14.09 -20.68 1.23
C CYS A 74 -13.94 -22.13 1.66
N GLN A 75 -13.10 -22.92 0.98
CA GLN A 75 -12.90 -24.37 1.19
C GLN A 75 -14.20 -25.20 1.17
N LYS A 76 -15.23 -24.68 0.48
CA LYS A 76 -16.56 -25.32 0.38
C LYS A 76 -16.94 -25.68 -1.04
N THR A 77 -16.61 -24.79 -1.99
CA THR A 77 -17.05 -24.93 -3.38
C THR A 77 -15.98 -25.69 -4.18
N LYS A 78 -16.34 -26.84 -4.74
CA LYS A 78 -15.54 -27.53 -5.77
C LYS A 78 -15.62 -26.75 -7.09
N PHE A 79 -14.53 -26.70 -7.84
CA PHE A 79 -14.48 -26.07 -9.16
C PHE A 79 -15.09 -27.01 -10.20
N ALA A 80 -16.14 -26.55 -10.90
CA ALA A 80 -16.77 -27.34 -11.96
C ALA A 80 -15.84 -27.56 -13.16
N ASP A 81 -14.96 -26.61 -13.41
CA ASP A 81 -13.91 -26.60 -14.43
C ASP A 81 -12.58 -27.18 -13.95
N GLY A 82 -12.47 -27.59 -12.68
CA GLY A 82 -11.24 -28.07 -12.04
C GLY A 82 -10.17 -27.01 -11.79
N ILE A 83 -10.29 -25.82 -12.38
CA ILE A 83 -9.27 -24.75 -12.34
C ILE A 83 -9.70 -23.63 -11.40
N GLY A 84 -10.93 -23.11 -11.53
CA GLY A 84 -11.38 -21.93 -10.80
C GLY A 84 -10.62 -20.65 -11.17
N HIS A 85 -10.85 -19.55 -10.46
CA HIS A 85 -10.27 -18.26 -10.82
C HIS A 85 -9.05 -17.91 -9.96
N LYS A 86 -7.89 -17.81 -10.60
CA LYS A 86 -6.62 -17.44 -9.96
C LYS A 86 -6.60 -15.96 -9.62
N CYS A 87 -6.43 -15.64 -8.35
CA CYS A 87 -6.28 -14.25 -7.88
C CYS A 87 -4.96 -13.66 -8.39
N PHE A 88 -5.02 -12.51 -9.03
CA PHE A 88 -3.86 -11.79 -9.54
C PHE A 88 -2.84 -11.44 -8.45
N TYR A 89 -3.32 -11.10 -7.25
CA TYR A 89 -2.46 -10.62 -6.16
C TYR A 89 -1.82 -11.76 -5.35
N CYS A 90 -2.61 -12.73 -4.89
CA CYS A 90 -2.13 -13.76 -3.97
C CYS A 90 -1.99 -15.15 -4.60
N GLN A 91 -2.34 -15.30 -5.88
CA GLN A 91 -2.28 -16.56 -6.66
C GLN A 91 -3.20 -17.70 -6.18
N LEU A 92 -3.97 -17.49 -5.10
CA LEU A 92 -4.99 -18.44 -4.65
C LEU A 92 -6.14 -18.57 -5.67
N ARG A 93 -6.70 -19.77 -5.79
CA ARG A 93 -7.84 -20.07 -6.66
C ARG A 93 -9.16 -19.90 -5.91
N SER A 94 -10.09 -19.16 -6.50
CA SER A 94 -11.36 -18.76 -5.88
C SER A 94 -12.55 -19.10 -6.78
N CYS A 95 -13.69 -19.41 -6.16
CA CYS A 95 -14.95 -19.52 -6.89
C CYS A 95 -15.51 -18.13 -7.21
N ALA A 96 -16.50 -18.04 -8.09
CA ALA A 96 -17.11 -16.78 -8.50
C ALA A 96 -17.74 -15.96 -7.36
N ARG A 97 -18.07 -16.60 -6.22
CA ARG A 97 -18.58 -15.92 -5.00
C ARG A 97 -17.49 -15.40 -4.07
N CYS A 98 -16.26 -15.89 -4.23
CA CYS A 98 -15.11 -15.55 -3.39
C CYS A 98 -14.11 -14.63 -4.08
N GLY A 99 -14.53 -14.00 -5.18
CA GLY A 99 -13.71 -13.08 -5.96
C GLY A 99 -14.55 -12.37 -7.01
N GLY A 100 -13.90 -11.63 -7.87
CA GLY A 100 -14.55 -10.84 -8.91
C GLY A 100 -13.55 -10.24 -9.88
N ARG A 101 -14.07 -9.79 -11.03
CA ARG A 101 -13.31 -9.04 -12.04
C ARG A 101 -13.12 -7.60 -11.57
N THR A 102 -11.89 -7.12 -11.65
CA THR A 102 -11.51 -5.71 -11.43
C THR A 102 -10.50 -5.31 -12.50
N THR A 103 -10.01 -4.07 -12.47
CA THR A 103 -9.05 -3.53 -13.44
C THR A 103 -7.77 -3.13 -12.74
N SER A 104 -6.62 -3.50 -13.31
CA SER A 104 -5.31 -3.01 -12.91
C SER A 104 -4.54 -2.55 -14.14
N LYS A 105 -4.08 -1.29 -14.15
CA LYS A 105 -3.40 -0.67 -15.31
C LYS A 105 -4.16 -0.89 -16.63
N ASN A 106 -5.47 -0.64 -16.62
CA ASN A 106 -6.40 -0.84 -17.75
C ASN A 106 -6.55 -2.28 -18.25
N LYS A 107 -6.03 -3.28 -17.52
CA LYS A 107 -6.21 -4.70 -17.85
C LYS A 107 -7.20 -5.35 -16.88
N PRO A 108 -8.16 -6.15 -17.39
CA PRO A 108 -9.06 -6.90 -16.52
C PRO A 108 -8.26 -7.97 -15.76
N ILE A 109 -8.43 -8.01 -14.45
CA ILE A 109 -7.82 -9.00 -13.56
C ILE A 109 -8.90 -9.63 -12.67
N TRP A 110 -8.63 -10.84 -12.18
CA TRP A 110 -9.44 -11.45 -11.13
C TRP A 110 -8.79 -11.23 -9.77
N ALA A 111 -9.56 -10.80 -8.78
CA ALA A 111 -9.09 -10.65 -7.40
C ALA A 111 -10.01 -11.42 -6.45
N CYS A 112 -9.44 -12.19 -5.52
CA CYS A 112 -10.23 -12.84 -4.47
C CYS A 112 -10.77 -11.80 -3.46
N SER A 113 -11.78 -12.16 -2.69
CA SER A 113 -12.46 -11.29 -1.73
C SER A 113 -11.52 -10.67 -0.70
N LEU A 114 -10.52 -11.44 -0.22
CA LEU A 114 -9.50 -10.93 0.71
C LEU A 114 -8.65 -9.83 0.07
N CYS A 115 -8.16 -10.06 -1.15
CA CYS A 115 -7.36 -9.06 -1.86
C CYS A 115 -8.18 -7.85 -2.30
N GLN A 116 -9.46 -8.03 -2.67
CA GLN A 116 -10.35 -6.90 -2.93
C GLN A 116 -10.51 -6.03 -1.69
N LYS A 117 -10.74 -6.64 -0.52
CA LYS A 117 -10.84 -5.92 0.75
C LYS A 117 -9.54 -5.19 1.09
N ARG A 118 -8.37 -5.83 0.92
CA ARG A 118 -7.05 -5.19 1.08
C ARG A 118 -6.91 -3.95 0.21
N GLN A 119 -7.24 -4.06 -1.08
CA GLN A 119 -7.16 -2.93 -2.02
C GLN A 119 -8.16 -1.80 -1.67
N GLN A 120 -9.37 -2.14 -1.21
CA GLN A 120 -10.34 -1.13 -0.76
C GLN A 120 -9.85 -0.35 0.46
N ILE A 121 -9.23 -1.02 1.44
CA ILE A 121 -8.68 -0.36 2.62
C ILE A 121 -7.54 0.56 2.21
N LEU A 122 -6.58 0.05 1.41
CA LEU A 122 -5.47 0.85 0.90
C LEU A 122 -5.99 2.12 0.19
N ALA A 123 -6.96 1.98 -0.70
CA ALA A 123 -7.54 3.10 -1.43
C ALA A 123 -8.21 4.14 -0.51
N LYS A 124 -8.99 3.69 0.48
CA LYS A 124 -9.70 4.57 1.43
C LYS A 124 -8.77 5.30 2.38
N THR A 125 -7.66 4.67 2.80
CA THR A 125 -6.74 5.27 3.77
C THR A 125 -5.61 6.07 3.13
N GLY A 126 -5.53 6.15 1.79
CA GLY A 126 -4.46 6.85 1.10
C GLY A 126 -3.06 6.24 1.30
N LYS A 127 -2.94 5.07 1.94
CA LYS A 127 -1.66 4.44 2.27
C LYS A 127 -0.85 4.01 1.05
N TRP A 128 -1.53 3.81 -0.08
CA TRP A 128 -0.88 3.58 -1.37
C TRP A 128 -0.03 4.78 -1.85
N PHE A 129 -0.25 5.99 -1.30
CA PHE A 129 0.51 7.20 -1.61
C PHE A 129 1.72 7.39 -0.67
N GLN A 130 1.57 7.06 0.62
CA GLN A 130 2.62 7.24 1.64
C GLN A 130 3.86 6.35 1.40
N GLN A 131 3.69 5.18 0.79
CA GLN A 131 4.82 4.32 0.37
C GLN A 131 5.75 4.96 -0.68
N GLY A 132 5.29 5.97 -1.43
CA GLY A 132 6.11 6.71 -2.39
C GLY A 132 6.96 7.82 -1.78
N MET A 133 6.52 8.41 -0.65
CA MET A 133 7.21 9.53 0.00
C MET A 133 8.35 9.08 0.93
N ALA A 134 8.20 7.92 1.60
CA ALA A 134 9.25 7.35 2.44
C ALA A 134 10.49 6.85 1.67
N ALA A 135 10.37 6.67 0.34
CA ALA A 135 11.48 6.27 -0.52
C ALA A 135 12.34 7.46 -1.01
N ASP A 136 11.84 8.70 -0.90
CA ASP A 136 12.54 9.91 -1.37
C ASP A 136 13.41 10.54 -0.26
N GLU A 137 13.03 10.37 1.01
CA GLU A 137 13.75 10.97 2.15
C GLU A 137 15.08 10.27 2.49
N HIS A 138 15.33 9.06 1.98
CA HIS A 138 16.61 8.35 2.14
C HIS A 138 17.68 8.72 1.09
N ARG A 139 17.41 9.70 0.23
CA ARG A 139 18.32 10.14 -0.85
C ARG A 139 18.77 11.60 -0.72
N GLY A 140 18.51 12.24 0.43
CA GLY A 140 18.72 13.67 0.66
C GLY A 140 19.75 14.06 1.73
N ALA A 141 20.53 13.13 2.29
CA ALA A 141 21.57 13.44 3.28
C ALA A 141 22.97 13.17 2.73
N GLY A 142 23.49 14.10 1.92
CA GLY A 142 24.82 14.00 1.33
C GLY A 142 25.21 15.24 0.53
N GLY A 143 25.03 16.43 1.10
CA GLY A 143 25.46 17.68 0.49
C GLY A 143 26.90 18.02 0.87
N THR A 144 27.86 17.69 0.01
CA THR A 144 29.10 18.46 -0.13
C THR A 144 29.05 19.21 -1.44
N SER A 145 29.06 20.52 -1.33
CA SER A 145 29.11 21.50 -2.42
C SER A 145 30.29 21.27 -3.36
N THR A 146 30.02 21.04 -4.65
CA THR A 146 30.97 21.33 -5.72
C THR A 146 30.28 22.11 -6.84
N SER A 147 30.87 23.27 -7.15
CA SER A 147 30.42 24.27 -8.11
C SER A 147 30.44 23.74 -9.56
N PRO A 148 29.54 24.19 -10.47
CA PRO A 148 29.46 23.67 -11.84
C PRO A 148 30.46 24.38 -12.75
N ALA A 149 31.72 23.98 -12.67
CA ALA A 149 32.74 24.38 -13.64
C ALA A 149 33.81 23.30 -13.75
N ASP A 150 33.45 22.16 -14.35
CA ASP A 150 34.36 21.33 -15.16
C ASP A 150 33.67 20.02 -15.53
N LEU A 151 33.12 19.97 -16.74
CA LEU A 151 33.12 18.74 -17.54
C LEU A 151 32.79 19.06 -19.01
N ARG A 152 33.60 19.94 -19.61
CA ARG A 152 33.81 19.88 -21.06
C ARG A 152 35.05 19.03 -21.31
N TYR A 153 34.88 17.71 -21.43
CA TYR A 153 35.82 16.95 -22.27
C TYR A 153 35.19 15.64 -22.77
N VAL A 154 35.20 15.54 -24.10
CA VAL A 154 35.18 14.35 -24.97
C VAL A 154 33.99 13.38 -24.93
N ARG A 155 33.00 13.75 -25.73
CA ARG A 155 32.21 12.87 -26.58
C ARG A 155 33.09 12.30 -27.71
N SER A 156 33.40 11.00 -27.68
CA SER A 156 33.53 10.13 -28.87
C SER A 156 34.12 8.76 -28.53
N SER A 157 33.36 7.69 -28.79
CA SER A 157 33.76 6.49 -29.55
C SER A 157 32.97 5.24 -29.09
N SER A 158 32.01 4.79 -29.91
CA SER A 158 31.82 3.35 -30.13
C SER A 158 33.03 2.84 -30.91
N PRO A 159 33.52 1.59 -30.72
CA PRO A 159 32.76 0.41 -31.17
C PRO A 159 33.04 -0.95 -30.48
N HIS A 160 32.18 -1.92 -30.85
CA HIS A 160 32.42 -3.36 -31.06
C HIS A 160 32.63 -4.40 -29.91
N HIS A 161 31.81 -5.45 -30.06
CA HIS A 161 32.05 -6.91 -29.97
C HIS A 161 31.98 -7.71 -28.66
N HIS A 162 31.23 -8.82 -28.82
CA HIS A 162 31.29 -10.13 -28.15
C HIS A 162 30.75 -10.22 -26.72
N PHE A 163 30.04 -11.26 -26.28
CA PHE A 163 29.77 -12.61 -26.79
C PHE A 163 28.35 -13.02 -26.36
#